data_AF-A0A0T8TLJ5-F1
#
_entry.id   AF-A0A0T8TLJ5-F1
#
_cell.length_a   1.000
_cell.length_b   1.000
_cell.length_c   1.000
_cell.angle_alpha   90.00
_cell.angle_beta   90.00
_cell.angle_gamma   90.00
#
_symmetry.space_group_name_H-M   'P 1'
#
loop_
_entity.id
_entity.type
_entity.pdbx_description
1 polymer ?
#
loop_
_entity_poly.entity_id
_entity_poly.type
_entity_poly.pdbx_seq_one_letter_code
_entity_poly.pdbx_strand_id
1 'polypeptide(L)'
;MQETKYAGYRILNKVDHSIWILPIILLGLFIVVSIQIDNNMKTSYRGDYYALILNSDRTIKQVNENDKLSFQNQEIIVGNKRYRYDNVSITVRNMDDVNIGEINTSSKIIVMKDGDTKYYILKDSAIYNQYKK
;
A
#
# COMPACT_ATOMS: atom_id res chain seq x y z
N MET A 1 40.60 -47.02 29.79
CA MET A 1 40.50 -46.20 28.55
C MET A 1 39.06 -46.08 28.03
N GLN A 2 38.03 -46.18 28.90
CA GLN A 2 36.61 -46.08 28.51
C GLN A 2 35.89 -44.85 29.10
N GLU A 3 36.36 -44.29 30.21
CA GLU A 3 35.71 -43.15 30.87
C GLU A 3 35.76 -41.84 30.08
N THR A 4 36.84 -41.60 29.33
CA THR A 4 36.98 -40.40 28.50
C THR A 4 36.01 -40.35 27.34
N LYS A 5 35.56 -41.51 26.85
CA LYS A 5 34.57 -41.63 25.76
C LYS A 5 33.16 -41.25 26.22
N TYR A 6 32.79 -41.61 27.45
CA TYR A 6 31.49 -41.28 28.04
C TYR A 6 31.39 -39.80 28.44
N ALA A 7 32.48 -39.20 28.91
CA ALA A 7 32.51 -37.77 29.25
C ALA A 7 32.27 -36.87 28.03
N GLY A 8 32.91 -37.16 26.89
CA GLY A 8 32.69 -36.42 25.64
C GLY A 8 31.26 -36.55 25.09
N TYR A 9 30.67 -37.74 25.20
CA TYR A 9 29.29 -38.00 24.75
C TYR A 9 28.24 -37.23 25.57
N ARG A 10 28.48 -37.04 26.87
CA ARG A 10 27.59 -36.27 27.76
C ARG A 10 27.64 -34.76 27.50
N ILE A 11 28.75 -34.25 26.95
CA ILE A 11 28.92 -32.84 26.58
C ILE A 11 28.22 -32.55 25.23
N LEU A 12 28.28 -33.47 24.26
CA LEU A 12 27.57 -33.33 22.98
C LEU A 12 26.04 -33.41 23.11
N ASN A 13 25.52 -34.13 24.10
CA ASN A 13 24.07 -34.36 24.26
C ASN A 13 23.30 -33.23 24.94
N LYS A 14 23.98 -32.17 25.40
CA LYS A 14 23.30 -30.92 25.76
C LYS A 14 23.09 -30.14 24.47
N VAL A 15 21.94 -30.35 23.84
CA VAL A 15 21.48 -29.48 22.75
C VAL A 15 21.48 -28.06 23.31
N ASP A 16 22.41 -27.23 22.84
CA ASP A 16 22.48 -25.85 23.26
C ASP A 16 21.34 -25.09 22.58
N HIS A 17 20.18 -25.08 23.23
CA HIS A 17 18.97 -24.43 22.74
C HIS A 17 19.17 -22.92 22.50
N SER A 18 20.26 -22.34 23.01
CA SER A 18 20.63 -20.94 22.75
C SER A 18 20.85 -20.63 21.27
N ILE A 19 21.26 -21.63 20.46
CA ILE A 19 21.45 -21.46 19.02
C ILE A 19 20.15 -21.15 18.28
N TRP A 20 19.00 -21.52 18.86
CA TRP A 20 17.68 -21.24 18.32
C TRP A 20 17.14 -19.87 18.73
N ILE A 21 17.74 -19.19 19.73
CA ILE A 21 17.27 -17.89 20.21
C ILE A 21 17.36 -16.85 19.08
N LEU A 22 18.52 -16.77 18.42
CA LEU A 22 18.74 -15.82 17.33
C LEU A 22 17.75 -16.00 16.15
N PRO A 23 17.54 -17.19 15.57
CA PRO A 23 16.58 -17.36 14.48
C PRO A 23 15.13 -17.12 14.93
N ILE A 24 14.76 -17.44 16.19
CA ILE A 24 13.42 -17.15 16.72
C ILE A 24 13.20 -15.63 16.84
N ILE A 25 14.19 -14.88 17.33
CA ILE A 25 14.11 -13.41 17.41
C ILE A 25 14.00 -12.80 16.01
N LEU A 26 14.81 -13.26 15.05
CA LEU A 26 14.75 -12.82 13.66
C LEU A 26 13.37 -13.08 13.04
N LEU A 27 12.79 -14.27 13.27
CA LEU A 27 11.45 -14.61 12.80
C LEU A 27 10.39 -13.69 13.43
N GLY A 28 10.48 -13.44 14.74
CA GLY A 28 9.58 -12.53 15.45
C GLY A 28 9.65 -11.11 14.89
N LEU A 29 10.85 -10.57 14.69
CA LEU A 29 11.06 -9.26 14.08
C LEU A 29 10.49 -9.19 12.65
N PHE A 30 10.74 -10.22 11.85
CA PHE A 30 10.19 -10.30 10.49
C PHE A 30 8.66 -10.22 10.49
N ILE A 31 7.99 -11.03 11.31
CA ILE A 31 6.52 -11.04 11.42
C ILE A 31 5.99 -9.66 11.84
N VAL A 32 6.59 -9.04 12.86
CA VAL A 32 6.16 -7.73 13.37
C VAL A 32 6.32 -6.64 12.29
N VAL A 33 7.45 -6.61 11.60
CA VAL A 33 7.71 -5.66 10.51
C VAL A 33 6.75 -5.89 9.35
N SER A 34 6.50 -7.15 8.95
CA SER A 34 5.55 -7.48 7.89
C SER A 34 4.13 -7.01 8.20
N ILE A 35 3.63 -7.26 9.41
CA ILE A 35 2.29 -6.80 9.83
C ILE A 35 2.21 -5.27 9.79
N GLN A 36 3.26 -4.57 10.25
CA GLN A 36 3.28 -3.11 10.24
C GLN A 36 3.27 -2.55 8.81
N ILE A 37 4.05 -3.15 7.90
CA ILE A 37 4.07 -2.77 6.48
C ILE A 37 2.72 -3.03 5.84
N ASP A 38 2.13 -4.21 6.04
CA ASP A 38 0.82 -4.58 5.50
C ASP A 38 -0.27 -3.59 5.94
N ASN A 39 -0.29 -3.23 7.22
CA ASN A 39 -1.24 -2.27 7.74
C ASN A 39 -1.02 -0.89 7.12
N ASN A 40 0.24 -0.45 7.04
CA ASN A 40 0.56 0.86 6.46
C ASN A 40 0.21 0.92 4.96
N MET A 41 0.44 -0.15 4.20
CA MET A 41 0.05 -0.26 2.78
C MET A 41 -1.47 -0.32 2.60
N LYS A 42 -2.18 -0.95 3.55
CA LYS A 42 -3.65 -0.99 3.57
C LYS A 42 -4.29 0.34 3.95
N THR A 43 -3.55 1.33 4.46
CA THR A 43 -4.11 2.63 4.88
C THR A 43 -3.51 3.81 4.14
N SER A 44 -2.27 3.70 3.68
CA SER A 44 -1.57 4.79 2.98
C SER A 44 -2.26 5.09 1.65
N TYR A 45 -2.49 6.38 1.39
CA TYR A 45 -3.13 6.87 0.16
C TYR A 45 -4.58 6.41 -0.03
N ARG A 46 -5.24 5.99 1.05
CA ARG A 46 -6.68 5.71 1.05
C ARG A 46 -7.41 6.85 1.74
N GLY A 47 -8.53 7.25 1.16
CA GLY A 47 -9.33 8.35 1.66
C GLY A 47 -10.25 8.89 0.58
N ASP A 48 -10.71 10.12 0.78
CA ASP A 48 -11.54 10.80 -0.20
C ASP A 48 -10.67 11.51 -1.23
N TYR A 49 -10.98 11.26 -2.49
CA TYR A 49 -10.33 11.87 -3.64
C TYR A 49 -11.34 12.69 -4.44
N TYR A 50 -10.90 13.81 -5.00
CA TYR A 50 -11.76 14.69 -5.80
C TYR A 50 -11.13 14.98 -7.14
N ALA A 51 -11.95 15.06 -8.19
CA ALA A 51 -11.44 15.26 -9.54
C ALA A 51 -10.76 16.63 -9.68
N LEU A 52 -9.68 16.68 -10.44
CA LEU A 52 -9.01 17.91 -10.83
C LEU A 52 -9.58 18.40 -12.16
N ILE A 53 -9.90 19.69 -12.21
CA ILE A 53 -10.14 20.39 -13.47
C ILE A 53 -8.81 21.03 -13.86
N LEU A 54 -8.33 20.68 -15.05
CA LEU A 54 -7.08 21.19 -15.61
C LEU A 54 -7.35 22.26 -16.66
N ASN A 55 -6.40 23.17 -16.82
CA ASN A 55 -6.34 24.08 -17.96
C ASN A 55 -5.82 23.35 -19.21
N SER A 56 -5.88 24.01 -20.37
CA SER A 56 -5.36 23.46 -21.64
C SER A 56 -3.85 23.16 -21.60
N ASP A 57 -3.10 23.85 -20.75
CA ASP A 57 -1.66 23.64 -20.50
C ASP A 57 -1.36 22.55 -19.45
N ARG A 58 -2.39 21.81 -19.00
CA ARG A 58 -2.34 20.78 -17.95
C ARG A 58 -1.99 21.30 -16.54
N THR A 59 -2.04 22.60 -16.31
CA THR A 59 -1.97 23.16 -14.95
C THR A 59 -3.28 22.96 -14.21
N ILE A 60 -3.22 22.85 -12.87
CA ILE A 60 -4.42 22.68 -12.04
C ILE A 60 -5.20 23.99 -12.02
N LYS A 61 -6.45 23.96 -12.49
CA LYS A 61 -7.34 25.12 -12.44
C LYS A 61 -8.10 25.18 -11.12
N GLN A 62 -8.70 24.06 -10.73
CA GLN A 62 -9.49 23.92 -9.50
C GLN A 62 -9.76 22.44 -9.18
N VAL A 63 -10.16 22.18 -7.95
CA VAL A 63 -10.75 20.90 -7.55
C VAL A 63 -12.25 20.90 -7.82
N ASN A 64 -12.78 19.81 -8.34
CA ASN A 64 -14.22 19.58 -8.49
C ASN A 64 -14.72 18.70 -7.34
N GLU A 65 -15.35 19.32 -6.33
CA GLU A 65 -15.85 18.60 -5.16
C GLU A 65 -17.09 17.72 -5.44
N ASN A 66 -17.74 17.92 -6.60
CA ASN A 66 -18.91 17.13 -6.99
C ASN A 66 -18.53 15.77 -7.63
N ASP A 67 -17.30 15.62 -8.13
CA ASP A 67 -16.80 14.37 -8.72
C ASP A 67 -15.82 13.71 -7.74
N LYS A 68 -16.38 12.84 -6.90
CA LYS A 68 -15.68 12.17 -5.81
C LYS A 68 -15.30 10.73 -6.20
N LEU A 69 -14.07 10.39 -5.88
CA LEU A 69 -13.54 9.03 -5.90
C LEU A 69 -13.42 8.53 -4.45
N SER A 70 -14.06 7.40 -4.17
CA SER A 70 -14.14 6.83 -2.83
C SER A 70 -13.52 5.44 -2.79
N PHE A 71 -12.82 5.11 -1.71
CA PHE A 71 -12.33 3.75 -1.48
C PHE A 71 -13.32 2.95 -0.64
N GLN A 72 -13.69 1.78 -1.12
CA GLN A 72 -14.47 0.79 -0.36
C GLN A 72 -13.76 -0.57 -0.46
N ASN A 73 -13.14 -1.04 0.62
CA ASN A 73 -12.38 -2.29 0.65
C ASN A 73 -11.29 -2.40 -0.45
N GLN A 74 -11.40 -3.29 -1.42
CA GLN A 74 -10.42 -3.37 -2.53
C GLN A 74 -11.00 -2.75 -3.81
N GLU A 75 -11.98 -1.87 -3.65
CA GLU A 75 -12.66 -1.20 -4.74
C GLU A 75 -12.50 0.32 -4.65
N ILE A 76 -12.43 0.94 -5.82
CA ILE A 76 -12.59 2.37 -6.04
C ILE A 76 -13.95 2.59 -6.70
N ILE A 77 -14.70 3.55 -6.16
CA ILE A 77 -16.02 3.94 -6.65
C ILE A 77 -15.97 5.38 -7.14
N VAL A 78 -16.38 5.58 -8.40
CA VAL A 78 -16.49 6.90 -9.04
C VAL A 78 -17.85 6.98 -9.72
N GLY A 79 -18.75 7.81 -9.19
CA GLY A 79 -20.14 7.85 -9.62
C GLY A 79 -20.78 6.46 -9.53
N ASN A 80 -21.26 5.94 -10.66
CA ASN A 80 -21.87 4.60 -10.75
C ASN A 80 -20.89 3.49 -11.17
N LYS A 81 -19.61 3.81 -11.40
CA LYS A 81 -18.60 2.84 -11.82
C LYS A 81 -17.81 2.32 -10.63
N ARG A 82 -17.41 1.05 -10.72
CA ARG A 82 -16.56 0.37 -9.76
C ARG A 82 -15.31 -0.16 -10.44
N TYR A 83 -14.21 -0.07 -9.71
CA TYR A 83 -12.88 -0.47 -10.18
C TYR A 83 -12.19 -1.29 -9.09
N ARG A 84 -11.38 -2.26 -9.48
CA ARG A 84 -10.54 -3.02 -8.55
C ARG A 84 -9.29 -2.21 -8.24
N TYR A 85 -8.94 -2.12 -6.97
CA TYR A 85 -7.74 -1.46 -6.50
C TYR A 85 -6.81 -2.46 -5.83
N ASP A 86 -5.57 -2.53 -6.32
CA ASP A 86 -4.52 -3.34 -5.75
C ASP A 86 -3.62 -2.43 -4.90
N ASN A 87 -3.73 -2.58 -3.57
CA ASN A 87 -2.93 -1.80 -2.62
C ASN A 87 -1.42 -2.08 -2.73
N VAL A 88 -1.02 -3.26 -3.24
CA VAL A 88 0.39 -3.66 -3.30
C VAL A 88 1.08 -3.00 -4.49
N SER A 89 0.45 -3.10 -5.66
CA SER A 89 0.97 -2.46 -6.88
C SER A 89 0.55 -0.99 -7.02
N ILE A 90 -0.39 -0.52 -6.19
CA ILE A 90 -0.95 0.84 -6.23
C ILE A 90 -1.60 1.12 -7.61
N THR A 91 -2.21 0.07 -8.19
CA THR A 91 -2.86 0.12 -9.51
C THR A 91 -4.38 0.01 -9.41
N VAL A 92 -5.05 0.59 -10.40
CA VAL A 92 -6.49 0.57 -10.56
C VAL A 92 -6.82 -0.20 -11.83
N ARG A 93 -7.71 -1.19 -11.74
CA ARG A 93 -8.16 -1.99 -12.87
C ARG A 93 -9.67 -1.87 -13.05
N ASN A 94 -10.12 -1.98 -14.29
CA ASN A 94 -11.54 -2.12 -14.57
C ASN A 94 -12.03 -3.54 -14.23
N MET A 95 -13.32 -3.79 -14.46
CA MET A 95 -13.92 -5.11 -14.19
C MET A 95 -13.48 -6.20 -15.17
N ASP A 96 -12.90 -5.81 -16.31
CA ASP A 96 -12.28 -6.69 -17.30
C ASP A 96 -10.79 -6.99 -16.98
N ASP A 97 -10.33 -6.59 -15.78
CA ASP A 97 -8.95 -6.75 -15.29
C ASP A 97 -7.87 -6.00 -16.09
N VAL A 98 -8.28 -5.00 -16.88
CA VAL A 98 -7.36 -4.10 -17.58
C VAL A 98 -6.87 -3.03 -16.61
N ASN A 99 -5.55 -2.81 -16.54
CA ASN A 99 -4.99 -1.67 -15.82
C ASN A 99 -5.39 -0.36 -16.51
N ILE A 100 -6.09 0.48 -15.76
CA ILE A 100 -6.57 1.78 -16.22
C ILE A 100 -5.99 2.93 -15.42
N GLY A 101 -5.17 2.68 -14.39
CA GLY A 101 -4.72 3.78 -13.55
C GLY A 101 -3.77 3.37 -12.44
N GLU A 102 -3.18 4.38 -11.82
CA GLU A 102 -2.22 4.24 -10.73
C GLU A 102 -2.24 5.47 -9.83
N ILE A 103 -1.78 5.30 -8.59
CA ILE A 103 -1.56 6.43 -7.70
C ILE A 103 -0.11 6.88 -7.79
N ASN A 104 0.09 8.16 -8.10
CA ASN A 104 1.37 8.82 -7.90
C ASN A 104 1.50 9.16 -6.40
N THR A 105 2.32 8.39 -5.69
CA THR A 105 2.50 8.51 -4.24
C THR A 105 3.12 9.84 -3.83
N SER A 106 3.98 10.44 -4.68
CA SER A 106 4.64 11.72 -4.42
C SER A 106 3.66 12.89 -4.46
N SER A 107 2.78 12.92 -5.46
CA SER A 107 1.78 13.97 -5.61
C SER A 107 0.45 13.66 -4.94
N LYS A 108 0.24 12.42 -4.47
CA LYS A 108 -1.02 11.90 -3.93
C LYS A 108 -2.19 12.06 -4.92
N ILE A 109 -1.90 11.88 -6.21
CA ILE A 109 -2.86 11.97 -7.31
C ILE A 109 -3.10 10.58 -7.88
N ILE A 110 -4.37 10.21 -8.08
CA ILE A 110 -4.75 9.03 -8.87
C ILE A 110 -4.98 9.49 -10.30
N VAL A 111 -4.32 8.82 -11.25
CA VAL A 111 -4.57 9.02 -12.68
C VAL A 111 -5.33 7.81 -13.19
N MET A 112 -6.48 8.03 -13.82
CA MET A 112 -7.31 6.98 -14.40
C MET A 112 -7.61 7.28 -15.86
N LYS A 113 -7.55 6.25 -16.71
CA LYS A 113 -7.81 6.29 -18.14
C LYS A 113 -8.79 5.17 -18.51
N ASP A 114 -10.07 5.48 -18.36
CA ASP A 114 -11.20 4.64 -18.73
C ASP A 114 -12.11 5.43 -19.69
N GLY A 115 -11.59 5.65 -20.90
CA GLY A 115 -12.02 6.70 -21.83
C GLY A 115 -11.05 7.88 -21.77
N ASP A 116 -11.53 9.04 -21.31
CA ASP A 116 -10.69 10.22 -21.08
C ASP A 116 -9.84 10.09 -19.81
N THR A 117 -8.65 10.68 -19.83
CA THR A 117 -7.78 10.72 -18.65
C THR A 117 -8.37 11.65 -17.61
N LYS A 118 -8.67 11.11 -16.43
CA LYS A 118 -9.09 11.84 -15.24
C LYS A 118 -8.02 11.80 -14.17
N TYR A 119 -7.93 12.88 -13.41
CA TYR A 119 -6.99 13.05 -12.32
C TYR A 119 -7.77 13.31 -11.05
N TYR A 120 -7.44 12.62 -9.96
CA TYR A 120 -8.08 12.82 -8.67
C TYR A 120 -7.03 13.10 -7.60
N ILE A 121 -7.25 14.13 -6.78
CA ILE A 121 -6.32 14.53 -5.71
C ILE A 121 -6.87 14.10 -4.35
N LEU A 122 -5.99 13.62 -3.46
CA LEU A 122 -6.37 13.30 -2.08
C LEU A 122 -6.77 14.57 -1.32
N LYS A 123 -7.91 14.52 -0.62
CA LYS A 123 -8.46 15.62 0.18
C LYS A 123 -7.45 16.22 1.19
N ASP A 124 -6.65 15.37 1.82
CA ASP A 124 -5.71 15.79 2.87
C ASP A 124 -4.36 16.29 2.32
N SER A 125 -4.26 16.52 1.01
CA SER A 125 -3.04 17.04 0.39
C SER A 125 -2.96 18.57 0.43
N ALA A 126 -1.74 19.11 0.43
CA ALA A 126 -1.51 20.55 0.32
C ALA A 126 -2.08 21.11 -1.01
N ILE A 127 -1.95 20.34 -2.10
CA ILE A 127 -2.49 20.70 -3.42
C ILE A 127 -4.01 20.84 -3.36
N TYR A 128 -4.73 19.89 -2.74
CA TYR A 128 -6.18 20.01 -2.60
C TYR A 128 -6.56 21.32 -1.88
N ASN A 129 -5.89 21.65 -0.77
CA ASN A 129 -6.19 22.87 -0.02
C ASN A 129 -5.87 24.16 -0.78
N GLN A 130 -4.91 24.13 -1.70
CA GLN A 130 -4.55 25.28 -2.54
C GLN A 130 -5.58 25.54 -3.65
N TYR A 131 -6.21 24.48 -4.18
CA TYR A 131 -7.06 24.55 -5.37
C TYR A 131 -8.54 24.24 -5.12
N LYS A 132 -8.93 23.88 -3.88
CA LYS A 132 -10.33 23.92 -3.46
C LYS A 132 -10.76 25.39 -3.41
N LYS A 133 -11.80 25.72 -4.15
CA LYS A 133 -12.37 27.07 -4.22
C LYS A 133 -13.80 27.01 -3.73
#